data_AF-A0A086THD9-F1
#
_entry.id   AF-A0A086THD9-F1
#
_cell.length_a   1.000
_cell.length_b   1.000
_cell.length_c   1.000
_cell.angle_alpha   90.00
_cell.angle_beta   90.00
_cell.angle_gamma   90.00
#
_symmetry.space_group_name_H-M   'P 1'
#
loop_
_entity.id
_entity.type
_entity.pdbx_description
1 polymer ?
#
loop_
_entity_poly.entity_id
_entity_poly.type
_entity_poly.pdbx_seq_one_letter_code
_entity_poly.pdbx_strand_id
1 'polypeptide(L)'
;MADDHEIRSVSSHGATPHPGSLSRSDSSASTTPSDGNETTIHQPIPTRPRLPSRKSSGPLVVPRDSSAVGPVDAEFGPDDVRAMSPRRTSEDIDKMGKEAREELRRHAKALQESLVAIFNRIEAVREEHDKLDSNNKFLQKYIGDLMSTSKITAAGSRGKK
;
A
#
# COMPACT_ATOMS: atom_id res chain seq x y z
N MET A 1 -13.66 29.50 -43.10
CA MET A 1 -12.54 28.57 -42.86
C MET A 1 -12.94 27.71 -41.68
N ALA A 2 -13.17 26.44 -41.96
CA ALA A 2 -13.47 25.40 -41.00
C ALA A 2 -12.18 24.61 -40.81
N ASP A 3 -11.87 24.21 -39.58
CA ASP A 3 -10.75 23.31 -39.30
C ASP A 3 -11.28 22.11 -38.50
N ASP A 4 -10.96 20.95 -39.06
CA ASP A 4 -11.44 19.61 -38.75
C ASP A 4 -10.74 18.98 -37.53
N HIS A 5 -11.42 17.98 -36.98
CA HIS A 5 -10.90 17.00 -36.02
C HIS A 5 -9.78 16.13 -36.62
N GLU A 6 -8.72 15.86 -35.85
CA GLU A 6 -8.04 14.56 -35.90
C GLU A 6 -7.51 14.11 -34.54
N ILE A 7 -7.70 12.81 -34.31
CA ILE A 7 -7.50 12.03 -33.09
C ILE A 7 -6.03 11.62 -32.97
N ARG A 8 -5.41 11.80 -31.79
CA ARG A 8 -4.30 10.94 -31.37
C ARG A 8 -4.41 10.50 -29.92
N SER A 9 -4.74 9.21 -29.83
CA SER A 9 -4.62 8.31 -28.70
C SER A 9 -3.18 8.22 -28.18
N VAL A 10 -2.98 8.33 -26.87
CA VAL A 10 -1.92 7.59 -26.14
C VAL A 10 -2.39 7.29 -24.71
N SER A 11 -2.64 6.01 -24.47
CA SER A 11 -2.88 5.40 -23.18
C SER A 11 -1.65 5.47 -22.27
N SER A 12 -1.84 5.82 -20.99
CA SER A 12 -0.91 5.40 -19.93
C SER A 12 -1.71 4.84 -18.76
N HIS A 13 -1.87 3.51 -18.75
CA HIS A 13 -2.46 2.76 -17.65
C HIS A 13 -1.48 2.78 -16.46
N GLY A 14 -1.86 3.47 -15.39
CA GLY A 14 -1.19 3.37 -14.10
C GLY A 14 -1.60 2.06 -13.41
N ALA A 15 -0.82 1.01 -13.64
CA ALA A 15 -1.02 -0.29 -13.02
C ALA A 15 -0.41 -0.33 -11.60
N THR A 16 -1.16 -1.00 -10.73
CA THR A 16 -0.96 -1.32 -9.31
C THR A 16 0.42 -1.89 -8.93
N PRO A 17 0.90 -1.67 -7.69
CA PRO A 17 2.11 -2.32 -7.19
C PRO A 17 1.77 -3.75 -6.74
N HIS A 18 2.20 -4.73 -7.53
CA HIS A 18 2.16 -6.14 -7.13
C HIS A 18 3.33 -6.44 -6.18
N PRO A 19 3.11 -7.01 -4.98
CA PRO A 19 4.18 -7.49 -4.13
C PRO A 19 4.60 -8.88 -4.61
N GLY A 20 5.90 -9.08 -4.82
CA GLY A 20 6.47 -10.41 -4.98
C GLY A 20 6.98 -10.73 -6.38
N SER A 21 8.16 -10.22 -6.71
CA SER A 21 9.13 -10.99 -7.49
C SER A 21 10.44 -10.97 -6.72
N LEU A 22 10.67 -12.00 -5.92
CA LEU A 22 12.01 -12.31 -5.43
C LEU A 22 12.81 -12.74 -6.66
N SER A 23 13.41 -11.77 -7.35
CA SER A 23 14.40 -12.01 -8.38
C SER A 23 15.57 -12.72 -7.71
N ARG A 24 15.63 -14.05 -7.92
CA ARG A 24 16.81 -14.83 -7.60
C ARG A 24 17.87 -14.39 -8.59
N SER A 25 18.95 -13.79 -8.08
CA SER A 25 20.09 -13.40 -8.89
C SER A 25 20.86 -14.65 -9.27
N ASP A 26 20.54 -15.23 -10.42
CA ASP A 26 21.39 -16.25 -11.06
C ASP A 26 22.47 -15.49 -11.84
N SER A 27 23.53 -15.06 -11.15
CA SER A 27 24.68 -14.44 -11.81
C SER A 27 25.39 -15.47 -12.68
N SER A 28 25.02 -15.52 -13.95
CA SER A 28 25.80 -16.20 -14.99
C SER A 28 26.94 -15.28 -15.38
N ALA A 29 28.14 -15.54 -14.87
CA ALA A 29 29.35 -14.84 -15.27
C ALA A 29 29.69 -15.23 -16.72
N SER A 30 29.33 -14.37 -17.67
CA SER A 30 29.81 -14.40 -19.05
C SER A 30 31.08 -13.55 -19.13
N THR A 31 32.23 -14.15 -19.38
CA THR A 31 33.47 -13.43 -19.66
C THR A 31 33.78 -13.50 -21.15
N THR A 32 33.58 -12.40 -21.87
CA THR A 32 34.17 -12.18 -23.20
C THR A 32 35.55 -11.53 -23.02
N PRO A 33 36.62 -11.98 -23.69
CA PRO A 33 37.92 -11.32 -23.59
C PRO A 33 37.89 -10.01 -24.41
N SER A 34 38.12 -8.89 -23.75
CA SER A 34 38.47 -7.62 -24.40
C SER A 34 39.97 -7.41 -24.23
N ASP A 35 40.69 -7.28 -25.34
CA ASP A 35 42.10 -6.87 -25.37
C ASP A 35 42.25 -5.47 -24.75
N GLY A 36 43.10 -5.34 -23.73
CA GLY A 36 43.40 -4.03 -23.14
C GLY A 36 43.89 -4.07 -21.69
N ASN A 37 45.13 -4.52 -21.49
CA ASN A 37 46.06 -4.07 -20.44
C ASN A 37 45.50 -3.73 -19.04
N GLU A 38 45.09 -4.74 -18.26
CA GLU A 38 45.02 -4.66 -16.80
C GLU A 38 45.55 -5.96 -16.16
N THR A 39 46.27 -5.81 -15.05
CA THR A 39 46.90 -6.90 -14.29
C THR A 39 45.89 -7.99 -13.92
N THR A 40 45.94 -9.09 -14.66
CA THR A 40 45.05 -10.24 -14.49
C THR A 40 45.36 -10.95 -13.17
N ILE A 41 44.51 -10.80 -12.16
CA ILE A 41 44.55 -11.64 -10.95
C ILE A 41 44.15 -13.06 -11.38
N HIS A 42 45.14 -13.89 -11.72
CA HIS A 42 45.00 -15.32 -12.04
C HIS A 42 44.71 -16.15 -10.78
N GLN A 43 43.57 -15.92 -10.12
CA GLN A 43 43.06 -16.90 -9.17
C GLN A 43 42.07 -17.83 -9.88
N PRO A 44 42.26 -19.16 -9.83
CA PRO A 44 41.31 -20.09 -10.42
C PRO A 44 39.98 -19.97 -9.69
N ILE A 45 38.91 -19.69 -10.44
CA ILE A 45 37.54 -19.65 -9.91
C ILE A 45 37.24 -21.03 -9.29
N PRO A 46 37.00 -21.13 -7.97
CA PRO A 46 36.70 -22.42 -7.34
C PRO A 46 35.46 -23.04 -7.96
N THR A 47 35.62 -24.15 -8.67
CA THR A 47 34.48 -24.89 -9.25
C THR A 47 33.69 -25.54 -8.12
N ARG A 48 32.43 -25.14 -7.95
CA ARG A 48 31.53 -25.75 -6.96
C ARG A 48 31.39 -27.26 -7.24
N PRO A 49 31.64 -28.15 -6.26
CA PRO A 49 31.38 -29.58 -6.40
C PRO A 49 29.93 -29.84 -6.81
N ARG A 50 29.71 -30.75 -7.77
CA ARG A 50 28.34 -31.09 -8.20
C ARG A 50 27.63 -31.81 -7.08
N LEU A 51 26.52 -31.22 -6.62
CA LEU A 51 25.64 -31.83 -5.63
C LEU A 51 25.07 -33.13 -6.21
N PRO A 52 25.06 -34.23 -5.46
CA PRO A 52 24.39 -35.45 -5.88
C PRO A 52 22.91 -35.16 -6.15
N SER A 53 22.38 -35.74 -7.23
CA SER A 53 20.95 -35.71 -7.56
C SER A 53 20.15 -36.25 -6.37
N ARG A 54 19.41 -35.38 -5.70
CA ARG A 54 18.48 -35.78 -4.63
C ARG A 54 17.14 -36.13 -5.26
N LYS A 55 16.58 -37.29 -4.89
CA LYS A 55 15.18 -37.63 -5.19
C LYS A 55 14.27 -36.54 -4.62
N SER A 56 13.23 -36.15 -5.35
CA SER A 56 12.23 -35.22 -4.83
C SER A 56 11.52 -35.85 -3.61
N SER A 57 11.75 -35.30 -2.43
CA SER A 57 10.89 -35.57 -1.28
C SER A 57 9.54 -34.94 -1.58
N GLY A 58 8.47 -35.74 -1.57
CA GLY A 58 7.11 -35.29 -1.89
C GLY A 58 6.61 -34.12 -1.04
N PRO A 59 5.33 -33.74 -1.19
CA PRO A 59 4.78 -32.55 -0.53
C PRO A 59 4.95 -32.60 0.99
N LEU A 60 5.54 -31.55 1.55
CA LEU A 60 5.77 -31.31 2.99
C LEU A 60 4.47 -31.01 3.78
N VAL A 61 3.33 -31.53 3.33
CA VAL A 61 2.03 -31.24 3.94
C VAL A 61 1.88 -32.09 5.19
N VAL A 62 2.02 -31.46 6.35
CA VAL A 62 1.78 -32.09 7.65
C VAL A 62 0.38 -31.67 8.15
N PRO A 63 -0.47 -32.61 8.59
CA PRO A 63 -1.78 -32.29 9.18
C PRO A 63 -1.65 -31.34 10.37
N ARG A 64 -2.65 -30.47 10.54
CA ARG A 64 -2.64 -29.39 11.55
C ARG A 64 -2.56 -29.91 13.00
N ASP A 65 -3.01 -31.14 13.23
CA ASP A 65 -3.02 -31.78 14.56
C ASP A 65 -1.81 -32.72 14.78
N SER A 66 -0.82 -32.68 13.88
CA SER A 66 0.38 -33.52 14.02
C SER A 66 1.30 -32.98 15.11
N SER A 67 1.75 -33.86 16.00
CA SER A 67 2.79 -33.58 17.00
C SER A 67 4.15 -33.20 16.41
N ALA A 68 4.34 -33.36 15.09
CA ALA A 68 5.54 -32.95 14.38
C ALA A 68 5.63 -31.44 14.12
N VAL A 69 4.58 -30.66 14.40
CA VAL A 69 4.52 -29.22 14.16
C VAL A 69 4.23 -28.48 15.46
N GLY A 70 5.24 -27.80 15.99
CA GLY A 70 5.15 -26.98 17.19
C GLY A 70 6.54 -26.50 17.62
N PRO A 71 6.64 -25.58 18.59
CA PRO A 71 7.91 -25.29 19.25
C PRO A 71 8.42 -26.59 19.88
N VAL A 72 9.36 -27.26 19.21
CA VAL A 72 10.06 -28.41 19.78
C VAL A 72 11.15 -27.82 20.64
N ASP A 73 11.07 -28.04 21.94
CA ASP A 73 12.19 -27.84 22.85
C ASP A 73 13.29 -28.82 22.44
N ALA A 74 14.12 -28.39 21.50
CA ALA A 74 15.24 -29.17 21.04
C ALA A 74 16.29 -29.16 22.15
N GLU A 75 16.51 -30.33 22.76
CA GLU A 75 17.65 -30.53 23.66
C GLU A 75 18.92 -30.56 22.80
N PHE A 76 19.76 -29.55 22.98
CA PHE A 76 21.04 -29.46 22.30
C PHE A 76 22.10 -30.10 23.20
N GLY A 77 22.88 -31.03 22.65
CA GLY A 77 23.98 -31.66 23.37
C GLY A 77 25.10 -30.67 23.71
N PRO A 78 26.00 -31.02 24.66
CA PRO A 78 27.05 -30.12 25.14
C PRO A 78 28.06 -29.68 24.07
N ASP A 79 28.24 -30.45 22.99
CA ASP A 79 29.10 -30.12 21.84
C ASP A 79 28.31 -29.57 20.63
N ASP A 80 27.01 -29.30 20.77
CA ASP A 80 26.22 -28.77 19.67
C ASP A 80 26.52 -27.29 19.44
N VAL A 81 27.08 -26.98 18.27
CA VAL A 81 27.39 -25.61 17.84
C VAL A 81 26.18 -24.66 17.90
N ARG A 82 24.95 -25.18 17.85
CA ARG A 82 23.71 -24.40 17.98
C ARG A 82 23.46 -23.93 19.40
N ALA A 83 24.01 -24.61 20.42
CA ALA A 83 23.98 -24.18 21.81
C ALA A 83 25.01 -23.07 22.12
N MET A 84 26.02 -22.91 21.24
CA MET A 84 27.11 -21.95 21.40
C MET A 84 26.80 -20.55 20.84
N SER A 85 25.63 -20.35 20.21
CA SER A 85 25.20 -19.03 19.75
C SER A 85 24.41 -18.29 20.84
N PRO A 86 24.65 -16.98 21.06
CA PRO A 86 23.81 -16.19 21.95
C PRO A 86 22.36 -16.22 21.47
N ARG A 87 21.46 -16.84 22.26
CA ARG A 87 20.01 -16.86 22.00
C ARG A 87 19.32 -15.85 22.91
N ARG A 88 18.26 -15.22 22.40
CA ARG A 88 17.32 -14.49 23.26
C ARG A 88 16.73 -15.48 24.26
N THR A 89 16.64 -15.07 25.52
CA THR A 89 15.96 -15.87 26.53
C THR A 89 14.47 -15.97 26.17
N SER A 90 13.77 -17.00 26.65
CA SER A 90 12.32 -17.12 26.46
C SER A 90 11.58 -15.88 26.98
N GLU A 91 12.05 -15.30 28.08
CA GLU A 91 11.55 -14.05 28.65
C GLU A 91 11.67 -12.86 27.67
N ASP A 92 12.81 -12.72 26.98
CA ASP A 92 13.01 -11.66 25.98
C ASP A 92 12.04 -11.79 24.80
N ILE A 93 11.75 -13.02 24.37
CA ILE A 93 10.82 -13.30 23.28
C ILE A 93 9.38 -12.92 23.70
N ASP A 94 8.99 -13.27 24.92
CA ASP A 94 7.67 -12.91 25.47
C ASP A 94 7.51 -11.40 25.63
N LYS A 95 8.56 -10.71 26.10
CA LYS A 95 8.57 -9.26 26.24
C LYS A 95 8.42 -8.57 24.87
N MET A 96 9.19 -9.00 23.88
CA MET A 96 9.09 -8.51 22.51
C MET A 96 7.69 -8.75 21.92
N GLY A 97 7.09 -9.91 22.20
CA GLY A 97 5.73 -10.21 21.80
C GLY A 97 4.66 -9.36 22.49
N LYS A 98 4.89 -8.93 23.74
CA LYS A 98 4.00 -7.99 24.44
C LYS A 98 4.12 -6.59 23.87
N GLU A 99 5.34 -6.09 23.71
CA GLU A 99 5.62 -4.76 23.13
C GLU A 99 5.04 -4.62 21.72
N ALA A 100 5.23 -5.62 20.85
CA ALA A 100 4.67 -5.60 19.50
C ALA A 100 3.13 -5.54 19.49
N ARG A 101 2.46 -6.25 20.42
CA ARG A 101 0.99 -6.20 20.56
C ARG A 101 0.50 -4.89 21.14
N GLU A 102 1.27 -4.27 22.04
CA GLU A 102 0.96 -2.97 22.60
C GLU A 102 1.07 -1.88 21.54
N GLU A 103 2.15 -1.89 20.76
CA GLU A 103 2.35 -0.94 19.67
C GLU A 103 1.25 -1.05 18.62
N LEU A 104 0.86 -2.27 18.22
CA LEU A 104 -0.27 -2.49 17.32
C LEU A 104 -1.57 -1.87 17.87
N ARG A 105 -1.84 -2.04 19.18
CA ARG A 105 -3.03 -1.44 19.82
C ARG A 105 -2.95 0.08 19.85
N ARG A 106 -1.76 0.64 20.09
CA ARG A 106 -1.53 2.08 20.07
C ARG A 106 -1.83 2.67 18.70
N HIS A 107 -1.30 2.06 17.64
CA HIS A 107 -1.59 2.46 16.26
C HIS A 107 -3.08 2.36 15.92
N ALA A 108 -3.75 1.27 16.32
CA ALA A 108 -5.18 1.11 16.10
C ALA A 108 -6.00 2.22 16.79
N LYS A 109 -5.66 2.59 18.02
CA LYS A 109 -6.31 3.69 18.74
C LYS A 109 -6.09 5.05 18.07
N ALA A 110 -4.85 5.36 17.69
CA ALA A 110 -4.55 6.61 17.00
C ALA A 110 -5.33 6.74 15.67
N LEU A 111 -5.46 5.63 14.94
CA LEU A 111 -6.26 5.60 13.71
C LEU A 111 -7.75 5.83 14.00
N GLN A 112 -8.30 5.19 15.05
CA GLN A 112 -9.68 5.40 15.48
C GLN A 112 -9.95 6.86 15.86
N GLU A 113 -9.09 7.46 16.66
CA GLU A 113 -9.18 8.88 17.04
C GLU A 113 -9.12 9.79 15.82
N SER A 114 -8.22 9.52 14.88
CA SER A 114 -8.11 10.27 13.63
C SER A 114 -9.39 10.14 12.78
N LEU A 115 -10.01 8.96 12.72
CA LEU A 115 -11.25 8.76 11.98
C LEU A 115 -12.43 9.52 12.60
N VAL A 116 -12.53 9.51 13.94
CA VAL A 116 -13.55 10.29 14.66
C VAL A 116 -13.37 11.79 14.41
N ALA A 117 -12.13 12.29 14.44
CA ALA A 117 -11.85 13.70 14.16
C ALA A 117 -12.26 14.10 12.72
N ILE A 118 -11.97 13.24 11.73
CA ILE A 118 -12.38 13.47 10.35
C ILE A 118 -13.89 13.44 10.22
N PHE A 119 -14.57 12.48 10.86
CA PHE A 119 -16.03 12.38 10.85
C PHE A 119 -16.67 13.66 11.37
N ASN A 120 -16.26 14.16 12.54
CA ASN A 120 -16.77 15.40 13.12
C ASN A 120 -16.55 16.61 12.20
N ARG A 121 -15.40 16.67 11.51
CA ARG A 121 -15.11 17.73 10.54
C ARG A 121 -16.04 17.66 9.33
N ILE A 122 -16.34 16.46 8.83
CA ILE A 122 -17.29 16.27 7.73
C ILE A 122 -18.69 16.70 8.15
N GLU A 123 -19.13 16.36 9.36
CA GLU A 123 -20.45 16.77 9.86
C GLU A 123 -20.57 18.29 9.96
N ALA A 124 -19.57 18.97 10.52
CA ALA A 124 -19.56 20.43 10.60
C ALA A 124 -19.65 21.09 9.21
N VAL A 125 -18.89 20.57 8.23
CA VAL A 125 -18.95 21.07 6.84
C VAL A 125 -20.32 20.78 6.22
N ARG A 126 -20.94 19.62 6.49
CA ARG A 126 -22.28 19.28 6.00
C ARG A 126 -23.33 20.27 6.51
N GLU A 127 -23.32 20.56 7.81
CA GLU A 127 -24.27 21.51 8.42
C GLU A 127 -24.13 22.92 7.85
N GLU A 128 -22.88 23.39 7.66
CA GLU A 128 -22.63 24.68 7.02
C GLU A 128 -23.13 24.69 5.57
N HIS A 129 -22.88 23.62 4.82
CA HIS A 129 -23.36 23.47 3.46
C HIS A 129 -24.89 23.49 3.39
N ASP A 130 -25.57 22.73 4.25
CA ASP A 130 -27.04 22.71 4.32
C ASP A 130 -27.61 24.11 4.61
N LYS A 131 -26.93 24.87 5.48
CA LYS A 131 -27.28 26.27 5.76
C LYS A 131 -27.07 27.16 4.53
N LEU A 132 -25.92 27.06 3.86
CA LEU A 132 -25.65 27.84 2.65
C LEU A 132 -26.64 27.52 1.52
N ASP A 133 -27.00 26.24 1.35
CA ASP A 133 -28.00 25.80 0.38
C ASP A 133 -29.39 26.37 0.68
N SER A 134 -29.80 26.37 1.96
CA SER A 134 -31.09 26.95 2.36
C SER A 134 -31.14 28.46 2.06
N ASN A 135 -30.07 29.19 2.37
CA ASN A 135 -29.96 30.62 2.07
C ASN A 135 -29.93 30.89 0.57
N ASN A 136 -29.21 30.07 -0.20
CA ASN A 136 -29.12 30.20 -1.64
C ASN A 136 -30.50 29.98 -2.29
N LYS A 137 -31.24 28.94 -1.87
CA LYS A 137 -32.63 28.71 -2.28
C LYS A 137 -33.52 29.91 -1.94
N PHE A 138 -33.38 30.48 -0.74
CA PHE A 138 -34.14 31.67 -0.34
C PHE A 138 -33.85 32.87 -1.25
N LEU A 139 -32.58 33.17 -1.51
CA LEU A 139 -32.16 34.26 -2.39
C LEU A 139 -32.66 34.06 -3.83
N GLN A 140 -32.52 32.85 -4.38
CA GLN A 140 -33.03 32.52 -5.71
C GLN A 140 -34.54 32.73 -5.81
N LYS A 141 -35.31 32.29 -4.82
CA LYS A 141 -36.76 32.51 -4.76
C LYS A 141 -37.09 33.99 -4.71
N TYR A 142 -36.43 34.76 -3.84
CA TYR A 142 -36.66 36.19 -3.70
C TYR A 142 -36.37 36.95 -4.99
N ILE A 143 -35.25 36.64 -5.65
CA ILE A 143 -34.90 37.23 -6.95
C ILE A 143 -35.94 36.83 -8.01
N GLY A 144 -36.35 35.56 -8.04
CA GLY A 144 -37.40 35.08 -8.95
C GLY A 144 -38.72 35.83 -8.78
N ASP A 145 -39.18 35.99 -7.54
CA ASP A 145 -40.39 36.74 -7.20
C ASP A 145 -40.27 38.22 -7.59
N LEU A 146 -39.12 38.85 -7.33
CA LEU A 146 -38.85 40.23 -7.69
C LEU A 146 -38.83 40.44 -9.21
N MET A 147 -38.20 39.54 -9.96
CA MET A 147 -38.18 39.60 -11.43
C MET A 147 -39.56 39.34 -12.03
N SER A 148 -40.35 38.43 -11.45
CA SER A 148 -41.72 38.14 -11.88
C SER A 148 -42.64 39.34 -11.66
N THR A 149 -42.62 39.92 -10.45
CA THR A 149 -43.39 41.13 -10.12
C THR A 149 -42.96 42.34 -10.95
N SER A 150 -41.66 42.54 -11.17
CA SER A 150 -41.14 43.65 -11.98
C SER A 150 -41.62 43.63 -13.43
N LYS A 151 -41.81 42.44 -14.03
CA LYS A 151 -42.39 42.31 -15.38
C LYS A 151 -43.87 42.72 -15.41
N ILE A 152 -44.62 42.40 -14.37
CA ILE A 152 -46.05 42.72 -14.26
C ILE A 152 -46.26 44.23 -14.05
N THR A 153 -45.48 44.86 -13.18
CA THR A 153 -45.60 46.31 -12.90
C THR A 153 -45.07 47.20 -14.03
N ALA A 154 -44.04 46.76 -14.76
CA ALA A 154 -43.49 47.53 -15.89
C ALA A 154 -44.42 47.52 -17.13
N ALA A 155 -45.09 46.39 -17.40
CA ALA A 155 -46.01 46.26 -18.54
C ALA A 155 -47.30 47.08 -18.39
N GLY A 156 -47.75 47.36 -17.15
CA GLY A 156 -48.96 48.14 -16.87
C GLY A 156 -48.85 49.66 -17.12
N SER A 157 -47.63 50.19 -17.36
CA SER A 157 -47.40 51.64 -17.52
C SER A 157 -47.37 52.14 -18.97
N ARG A 158 -47.35 51.25 -19.97
CA ARG A 158 -47.18 51.62 -21.40
C ARG A 158 -48.47 51.81 -22.20
N GLY A 159 -49.65 51.67 -21.59
CA GLY A 159 -50.95 51.76 -22.27
C GLY A 159 -51.75 53.01 -21.93
N LYS A 160 -51.22 54.22 -22.18
CA LYS A 160 -52.05 55.45 -22.22
C LYS A 160 -51.36 56.57 -23.00
N LYS A 161 -51.44 56.53 -24.32
CA LYS A 161 -51.38 57.68 -25.23
C LYS A 161 -52.29 57.40 -26.41
#